data_AF-A0A1H3F457-F1
#
_entry.id   AF-A0A1H3F457-F1
#
_cell.length_a   1.000
_cell.length_b   1.000
_cell.length_c   1.000
_cell.angle_alpha   90.00
_cell.angle_beta   90.00
_cell.angle_gamma   90.00
#
_symmetry.space_group_name_H-M   'P 1'
#
loop_
_entity.id
_entity.type
_entity.pdbx_description
1 polymer ?
#
loop_
_entity_poly.entity_id
_entity_poly.type
_entity_poly.pdbx_seq_one_letter_code
_entity_poly.pdbx_strand_id
1 'polypeptide(L)' 'MSYEVNKYVARAVVRYLNGNKDLFYTYVRKAMKLYENEKCMVTLEDMLDKDTKTKLYELVS' A
#
# COMPACT_ATOMS: atom_id res chain seq x y z
N MET A 1 -0.29 5.49 3.11
CA MET A 1 -1.27 4.41 3.35
C MET A 1 -2.63 4.93 3.00
N SER A 2 -3.37 4.22 2.17
CA SER A 2 -4.74 4.61 1.85
C SER A 2 -5.67 4.50 3.06
N TYR A 3 -6.83 5.14 2.93
CA TYR A 3 -7.96 5.01 3.84
C TYR A 3 -8.36 3.55 4.07
N GLU A 4 -8.33 2.71 3.03
CA GLU A 4 -8.74 1.30 3.15
C GLU A 4 -7.75 0.48 3.98
N VAL A 5 -6.43 0.74 3.88
CA VAL A 5 -5.44 0.12 4.76
C VAL A 5 -5.72 0.49 6.22
N ASN A 6 -5.91 1.78 6.51
CA ASN A 6 -6.16 2.28 7.86
C ASN A 6 -7.44 1.68 8.48
N LYS A 7 -8.49 1.51 7.68
CA LYS A 7 -9.75 0.87 8.09
C LYS A 7 -9.55 -0.57 8.53
N TYR A 8 -8.75 -1.35 7.80
CA TYR A 8 -8.43 -2.73 8.21
C TYR A 8 -7.53 -2.79 9.43
N VAL A 9 -6.58 -1.86 9.57
CA VAL A 9 -5.75 -1.72 10.78
C VAL A 9 -6.62 -1.44 12.01
N ALA A 10 -7.52 -0.46 11.93
CA ALA A 10 -8.43 -0.13 13.03
C ALA A 10 -9.31 -1.34 13.43
N ARG A 11 -9.85 -2.06 12.43
CA ARG A 11 -10.63 -3.29 12.68
C ARG A 11 -9.79 -4.39 13.32
N ALA A 12 -8.53 -4.55 12.94
CA ALA A 12 -7.63 -5.51 13.57
C ALA A 12 -7.41 -5.16 15.06
N VAL A 13 -7.11 -3.90 15.37
CA VAL A 13 -6.89 -3.43 16.76
C VAL A 13 -8.10 -3.73 17.64
N VAL A 14 -9.31 -3.40 17.19
CA VAL A 14 -10.55 -3.69 17.94
C VAL A 14 -10.72 -5.18 18.21
N ARG A 15 -10.40 -6.04 17.24
CA ARG A 15 -10.55 -7.50 17.40
C ARG A 15 -9.51 -8.08 18.36
N TYR A 16 -8.29 -7.55 18.34
CA TYR A 16 -7.25 -7.92 19.31
C TYR A 16 -7.68 -7.59 20.74
N LEU A 17 -8.18 -6.37 20.96
CA LEU A 17 -8.67 -5.92 22.27
C LEU A 17 -9.86 -6.76 22.77
N ASN A 18 -10.73 -7.19 21.85
CA ASN A 18 -11.87 -8.06 22.16
C ASN A 18 -11.50 -9.55 22.26
N GLY A 19 -10.21 -9.91 22.21
CA GLY A 19 -9.73 -11.30 22.33
C GLY A 19 -10.02 -12.18 21.11
N ASN A 20 -10.56 -11.64 20.02
CA ASN A 20 -10.88 -12.37 18.81
C ASN A 20 -9.67 -12.42 17.86
N LYS A 21 -8.75 -13.36 18.14
CA LYS A 21 -7.48 -13.49 17.43
C LYS A 21 -7.65 -13.89 15.95
N ASP A 22 -8.62 -14.72 15.61
CA ASP A 22 -8.85 -15.16 14.22
C ASP A 22 -9.22 -13.99 13.31
N LEU A 23 -10.15 -13.14 13.76
CA LEU A 23 -10.52 -11.93 13.03
C LEU A 23 -9.39 -10.89 13.03
N PHE A 24 -8.60 -10.81 14.10
CA PHE A 24 -7.39 -9.97 14.10
C PHE A 24 -6.45 -10.36 12.96
N TYR A 25 -6.03 -11.62 12.87
CA TYR A 25 -5.12 -12.08 11.81
C TYR A 25 -5.72 -11.93 10.42
N THR A 26 -7.04 -12.13 10.29
CA THR A 26 -7.75 -11.90 9.02
C THR A 26 -7.63 -10.45 8.56
N TYR A 27 -7.83 -9.48 9.46
CA TYR A 27 -7.73 -8.07 9.11
C TYR A 27 -6.29 -7.61 8.90
N VAL A 28 -5.33 -8.14 9.64
CA VAL A 28 -3.90 -7.89 9.40
C VAL A 28 -3.49 -8.33 7.99
N ARG A 29 -3.85 -9.55 7.57
CA ARG A 29 -3.54 -10.04 6.21
C ARG A 29 -4.15 -9.16 5.12
N LYS A 30 -5.39 -8.68 5.31
CA LYS A 30 -6.04 -7.76 4.35
C LYS A 30 -5.33 -6.41 4.26
N ALA A 31 -4.97 -5.82 5.41
CA ALA A 31 -4.23 -4.57 5.46
C ALA A 31 -2.85 -4.69 4.76
N MET A 32 -2.12 -5.76 5.03
CA MET A 32 -0.81 -6.03 4.43
C MET A 32 -0.90 -6.18 2.91
N LYS A 33 -1.85 -6.98 2.41
CA LYS A 33 -2.04 -7.16 0.96
C LYS A 33 -2.36 -5.84 0.25
N LEU A 34 -3.17 -4.99 0.85
CA LEU A 34 -3.48 -3.68 0.29
C LEU A 34 -2.27 -2.75 0.30
N TYR A 35 -1.51 -2.74 1.40
CA TYR A 35 -0.29 -1.96 1.51
C TYR A 35 0.80 -2.41 0.53
N GLU A 36 0.94 -3.71 0.32
CA GLU A 36 1.82 -4.28 -0.70
C GLU A 36 1.38 -3.89 -2.10
N ASN A 37 0.08 -3.94 -2.40
CA ASN A 37 -0.43 -3.47 -3.69
C ASN A 37 -0.20 -1.96 -3.89
N GLU A 38 -0.38 -1.13 -2.85
CA GLU A 38 -0.02 0.30 -2.88
C GLU A 38 1.46 0.52 -3.12
N LYS A 39 2.33 -0.28 -2.48
CA LYS A 39 3.78 -0.22 -2.69
C LYS A 39 4.21 -0.75 -4.05
N CYS A 40 3.50 -1.75 -4.58
CA CYS A 40 3.77 -2.35 -5.88
C CYS A 40 3.36 -1.39 -7.02
N MET A 41 2.51 -0.40 -6.74
CA MET A 41 2.40 0.83 -7.53
C MET A 41 3.61 1.75 -7.29
N VAL A 42 4.83 1.22 -7.40
CA VAL A 42 5.99 2.04 -7.73
C VAL A 42 5.67 2.65 -9.08
N THR A 43 5.61 3.98 -9.19
CA THR A 43 5.34 4.59 -10.48
C THR A 43 6.50 4.25 -11.43
N LEU A 44 6.26 4.14 -12.74
CA LEU A 44 7.36 4.01 -13.70
C LEU A 44 8.40 5.12 -13.45
N GLU A 45 7.92 6.31 -13.11
CA GLU A 45 8.77 7.42 -12.68
C GLU A 45 9.66 7.07 -11.48
N ASP A 46 9.20 6.35 -10.45
CA ASP A 46 10.06 5.95 -9.32
C ASP A 46 11.13 4.90 -9.70
N MET A 47 10.96 4.17 -10.81
CA MET A 47 11.92 3.17 -11.29
C MET A 47 12.90 3.69 -12.34
N LEU A 48 12.56 4.78 -13.02
CA LEU A 48 13.39 5.35 -14.08
C LEU A 48 14.54 6.17 -13.50
N ASP A 49 15.74 5.98 -14.06
CA ASP A 49 16.87 6.85 -13.77
C ASP A 49 16.62 8.27 -14.31
N LYS A 50 17.41 9.22 -13.81
CA LYS A 50 17.23 10.64 -14.10
C LYS A 50 17.39 10.96 -15.60
N ASP A 51 18.27 10.25 -16.30
CA ASP A 51 18.52 10.48 -17.73
C ASP A 51 17.34 9.99 -18.56
N THR A 52 16.78 8.82 -18.21
CA THR A 52 15.59 8.29 -18.89
C THR A 52 14.36 9.16 -18.67
N LYS A 53 14.17 9.72 -17.46
CA LYS A 53 13.10 10.71 -17.20
C LYS A 53 13.23 11.93 -18.09
N THR A 54 14.43 12.48 -18.18
CA THR A 54 14.68 13.73 -18.93
C THR A 54 14.33 13.56 -20.40
N LYS A 55 14.75 12.45 -21.01
CA LYS A 55 14.42 12.12 -22.41
C LYS A 55 12.92 11.96 -22.65
N LEU A 56 12.20 11.36 -21.71
CA LEU A 56 10.74 11.21 -21.84
C LEU A 56 10.02 12.56 -21.80
N TYR A 57 10.43 13.48 -20.92
CA TYR A 57 9.84 14.83 -20.87
C TYR A 57 10.15 15.66 -22.13
N GLU A 58 11.34 15.50 -22.72
CA GLU A 58 11.72 16.16 -23.97
C GLU A 58 10.94 15.66 -25.20
N LEU A 59 10.47 14.40 -25.20
CA LEU A 59 9.70 13.82 -26.32
C LEU A 59 8.26 14.32 -26.43
N VAL A 60 7.71 14.91 -25.36
CA VAL A 60 6.32 15.40 -25.30
C VAL A 60 6.27 16.94 -25.33
N SER A 61 7.43 17.60 -25.35
CA SER A 61 7.58 19.05 -25.51
C SER A 61 7.73 19.43 -26.98
#